data_AF-X0TEB2-F1
#
_entry.id   AF-X0TEB2-F1
#
_cell.length_a   1.000
_cell.length_b   1.000
_cell.length_c   1.000
_cell.angle_alpha   90.00
_cell.angle_beta   90.00
_cell.angle_gamma   90.00
#
_symmetry.space_group_name_H-M   'P 1'
#
loop_
_entity.id
_entity.type
_entity.pdbx_description
1 polymer ?
#
loop_
_entity_poly.entity_id
_entity_poly.type
_entity_poly.pdbx_seq_one_letter_code
_entity_poly.pdbx_strand_id
1 'polypeptide(L)'
;MAVAFLAMLTTGLIIYTPAFSALASGGWTRLVHRIGAVILIGTPIVYALINRHTARQWLKEAAIWNKKAAVAPYVLNTWKRRHKFLISVGYVLLAITGIIQWFLKGMVSSSAFNVSLFIHDILFFSAVLVLLYH
;
A
#
# COMPACT_ATOMS: atom_id res chain seq x y z
N MET A 1 -10.07 8.83 -1.16
CA MET A 1 -8.76 8.12 -1.09
C MET A 1 -7.78 8.81 -0.18
N ALA A 2 -7.46 10.10 -0.37
CA ALA A 2 -6.46 10.81 0.45
C ALA A 2 -6.75 10.72 1.96
N VAL A 3 -8.00 10.94 2.39
CA VAL A 3 -8.41 10.82 3.80
C VAL A 3 -8.16 9.41 4.35
N ALA A 4 -8.57 8.36 3.63
CA ALA A 4 -8.33 6.98 4.05
C ALA A 4 -6.84 6.66 4.11
N PHE A 5 -6.06 7.14 3.14
CA PHE A 5 -4.61 6.97 3.12
C PHE A 5 -3.92 7.69 4.30
N LEU A 6 -4.28 8.93 4.59
CA LEU A 6 -3.77 9.66 5.76
C LEU A 6 -4.16 8.96 7.07
N ALA A 7 -5.40 8.51 7.20
CA ALA A 7 -5.84 7.75 8.36
C ALA A 7 -5.03 6.45 8.54
N MET A 8 -4.75 5.74 7.44
CA MET A 8 -3.90 4.54 7.45
C MET A 8 -2.46 4.86 7.86
N LEU A 9 -1.90 5.97 7.37
CA LEU A 9 -0.56 6.41 7.74
C LEU A 9 -0.47 6.73 9.22
N THR A 10 -1.39 7.54 9.73
CA THR A 10 -1.39 7.95 11.14
C THR A 10 -1.60 6.76 12.06
N THR A 11 -2.59 5.91 11.77
CA THR A 11 -2.85 4.72 12.60
C THR A 11 -1.73 3.68 12.52
N GLY A 12 -1.11 3.50 11.34
CA GLY A 12 0.06 2.64 11.17
C GLY A 12 1.25 3.12 12.01
N LEU A 13 1.52 4.43 12.02
CA LEU A 13 2.58 5.01 12.84
C LEU A 13 2.32 4.81 14.35
N ILE A 14 1.08 5.03 14.79
CA ILE A 14 0.68 4.81 16.20
C ILE A 14 0.86 3.33 16.60
N ILE A 15 0.51 2.39 15.73
CA ILE A 15 0.64 0.96 15.99
C ILE A 15 2.11 0.52 16.03
N TYR A 16 2.94 1.09 15.16
CA TYR A 16 4.36 0.76 15.08
C TYR A 16 5.18 1.33 16.25
N THR A 17 4.88 2.57 16.68
CA THR A 17 5.71 3.28 17.66
C THR A 17 5.33 2.93 19.11
N PRO A 18 6.24 2.33 19.91
CA PRO A 18 5.95 1.92 21.29
C PRO A 18 5.55 3.08 22.22
N ALA A 19 6.05 4.29 21.97
CA ALA A 19 5.69 5.49 22.75
C ALA A 19 4.20 5.82 22.70
N PHE A 20 3.48 5.38 21.66
CA PHE A 20 2.03 5.54 21.53
C PHE A 20 1.26 4.29 21.93
N SER A 21 1.88 3.36 22.66
CA SER A 21 1.27 2.09 23.09
C SER A 21 -0.06 2.28 23.83
N ALA A 22 -0.22 3.35 24.60
CA ALA A 22 -1.49 3.69 25.25
C ALA A 22 -2.62 3.97 24.23
N LEU A 23 -2.33 4.69 23.15
CA LEU A 23 -3.26 4.97 22.06
C LEU A 23 -3.50 3.75 21.16
N ALA A 24 -2.49 2.87 21.04
CA ALA A 24 -2.64 1.59 20.35
C ALA A 24 -3.41 0.55 21.20
N SER A 25 -3.34 0.66 22.53
CA SER A 25 -4.07 -0.15 23.50
C SER A 25 -5.52 0.34 23.58
N GLY A 26 -6.48 -0.59 23.60
CA GLY A 26 -7.91 -0.25 23.59
C GLY A 26 -8.60 -0.46 22.24
N GLY A 27 -7.91 -1.01 21.24
CA GLY A 27 -8.53 -1.57 20.02
C GLY A 27 -9.03 -0.56 18.99
N TRP A 28 -9.36 0.68 19.38
CA TRP A 28 -9.87 1.73 18.50
C TRP A 28 -8.92 2.07 17.35
N THR A 29 -7.63 2.29 17.63
CA THR A 29 -6.63 2.56 16.58
C THR A 29 -6.55 1.41 15.56
N ARG A 30 -6.59 0.16 16.03
CA ARG A 30 -6.61 -1.02 15.16
C ARG A 30 -7.91 -1.15 14.37
N LEU A 31 -9.04 -0.80 14.96
CA LEU A 31 -10.34 -0.78 14.28
C LEU A 31 -10.35 0.26 13.17
N VAL A 32 -9.92 1.49 13.45
CA VAL A 32 -9.80 2.57 12.46
C VAL A 32 -8.85 2.17 11.34
N HIS A 33 -7.70 1.58 11.67
CA HIS A 33 -6.75 1.06 10.67
C HIS A 33 -7.40 -0.01 9.78
N ARG A 34 -8.17 -0.94 10.34
CA ARG A 34 -8.88 -1.96 9.54
C ARG A 34 -9.94 -1.36 8.62
N ILE A 35 -10.74 -0.42 9.11
CA ILE A 35 -11.74 0.29 8.29
C ILE A 35 -11.05 1.05 7.16
N GLY A 36 -9.97 1.77 7.49
CA GLY A 36 -9.12 2.45 6.50
C GLY A 36 -8.58 1.48 5.46
N ALA A 37 -8.11 0.30 5.86
CA ALA A 37 -7.59 -0.73 4.96
C ALA A 37 -8.67 -1.23 4.01
N VAL A 38 -9.88 -1.50 4.50
CA VAL A 38 -11.01 -1.93 3.64
C VAL A 38 -11.35 -0.86 2.62
N ILE A 39 -11.39 0.41 2.99
CA ILE A 39 -11.67 1.51 2.06
C ILE A 39 -10.53 1.66 1.04
N LEU A 40 -9.29 1.66 1.53
CA LEU A 40 -8.09 1.88 0.73
C LEU A 40 -7.87 0.75 -0.28
N ILE A 41 -8.15 -0.50 0.11
CA ILE A 41 -8.02 -1.68 -0.75
C ILE A 41 -9.27 -1.92 -1.60
N GLY A 42 -10.45 -1.74 -1.02
CA GLY A 42 -11.72 -2.01 -1.69
C GLY A 42 -12.00 -1.04 -2.83
N THR A 43 -11.72 0.25 -2.64
CA THR A 43 -12.08 1.26 -3.65
C THR A 43 -11.32 1.10 -4.98
N PRO A 44 -9.99 0.86 -5.03
CA PRO A 44 -9.30 0.61 -6.30
C PRO A 44 -9.72 -0.71 -6.95
N ILE A 45 -10.06 -1.74 -6.15
CA ILE A 45 -10.59 -3.01 -6.66
C ILE A 45 -11.94 -2.78 -7.34
N VAL A 46 -12.88 -2.11 -6.67
CA VAL A 46 -14.20 -1.77 -7.25
C VAL A 46 -14.02 -0.92 -8.50
N TYR A 47 -13.15 0.09 -8.47
CA TYR A 47 -12.84 0.90 -9.65
C TYR A 47 -12.28 0.05 -10.80
N ALA A 48 -11.37 -0.89 -10.52
CA ALA A 48 -10.81 -1.78 -11.54
C ALA A 48 -11.85 -2.74 -12.11
N LEU A 49 -12.86 -3.14 -11.33
CA LEU A 49 -13.96 -3.98 -11.80
C LEU A 49 -14.91 -3.24 -12.73
N ILE A 50 -15.21 -1.96 -12.43
CA ILE A 50 -16.08 -1.10 -13.25
C ILE A 50 -15.33 -0.64 -14.51
N ASN A 51 -14.10 -0.12 -14.35
CA ASN A 51 -13.30 0.50 -15.41
C ASN A 51 -12.08 -0.35 -15.77
N ARG A 52 -12.32 -1.60 -16.18
CA ARG A 52 -11.27 -2.59 -16.47
C ARG A 52 -10.24 -2.12 -17.50
N HIS A 53 -10.69 -1.39 -18.53
CA HIS A 53 -9.80 -0.86 -19.56
C HIS A 53 -8.79 0.12 -18.95
N THR A 54 -9.28 1.13 -18.23
CA THR A 54 -8.46 2.16 -17.59
C THR A 54 -7.52 1.58 -16.54
N ALA A 55 -7.99 0.62 -15.74
CA ALA A 55 -7.15 -0.07 -14.76
C ALA A 55 -6.02 -0.87 -15.43
N ARG A 56 -6.30 -1.60 -16.52
CA ARG A 56 -5.27 -2.29 -17.30
C ARG A 56 -4.29 -1.32 -17.93
N GLN A 57 -4.77 -0.18 -18.44
CA GLN A 57 -3.93 0.85 -19.00
C GLN A 57 -2.99 1.44 -17.93
N TRP A 58 -3.50 1.73 -16.73
CA TRP A 58 -2.69 2.17 -15.59
C TRP A 58 -1.54 1.21 -15.29
N LEU A 59 -1.83 -0.10 -15.21
CA LEU A 59 -0.82 -1.12 -14.96
C LEU A 59 0.22 -1.22 -16.08
N LYS A 60 -0.21 -1.11 -17.35
CA LYS A 60 0.70 -1.09 -18.51
C LYS A 60 1.62 0.14 -18.52
N GLU A 61 1.11 1.29 -18.07
CA GLU A 61 1.89 2.52 -17.94
C GLU A 61 2.85 2.48 -16.75
N ALA A 62 2.45 1.82 -15.65
CA ALA A 62 3.30 1.60 -14.49
C ALA A 62 4.41 0.57 -14.77
N ALA A 63 4.20 -0.40 -15.66
CA ALA A 63 5.13 -1.50 -15.90
C ALA A 63 6.52 -1.04 -16.40
N ILE A 64 7.57 -1.65 -15.85
CA ILE A 64 8.97 -1.37 -16.22
C ILE A 64 9.27 -1.77 -17.67
N TRP A 65 8.65 -2.84 -18.18
CA TRP A 65 8.92 -3.40 -19.52
C TRP A 65 8.08 -2.86 -20.68
N ASN A 66 7.45 -1.69 -20.55
CA ASN A 66 6.68 -1.13 -21.65
C ASN A 66 7.60 -0.60 -22.77
N LYS A 67 7.81 -1.39 -23.83
CA LYS A 67 8.68 -1.07 -24.98
C LYS A 67 8.29 0.22 -25.72
N LYS A 68 7.01 0.60 -25.73
CA LYS A 68 6.55 1.89 -26.31
C LYS A 68 6.99 3.06 -25.45
N ALA A 69 7.01 2.86 -24.14
CA ALA A 69 7.67 3.72 -23.19
C ALA A 69 9.16 3.37 -23.05
N ALA A 70 9.85 2.89 -24.09
CA ALA A 70 11.33 2.91 -24.22
C ALA A 70 11.82 3.87 -25.34
N VAL A 71 10.93 4.28 -26.24
CA VAL A 71 11.26 5.00 -27.49
C VAL A 71 10.93 6.51 -27.40
N ALA A 72 10.19 6.97 -26.39
CA ALA A 72 9.82 8.39 -26.25
C ALA A 72 10.86 9.18 -25.44
N PRO A 73 11.71 10.03 -26.06
CA PRO A 73 12.87 10.66 -25.40
C PRO A 73 12.53 11.60 -24.24
N TYR A 74 11.25 11.99 -24.06
CA TYR A 74 10.81 12.93 -23.03
C TYR A 74 9.91 12.33 -21.93
N VAL A 75 9.34 11.13 -22.14
CA VAL A 75 8.31 10.55 -21.24
C VAL A 75 8.89 9.50 -20.28
N LEU A 76 10.14 9.11 -20.50
CA LEU A 76 10.68 7.84 -20.06
C LEU A 76 11.44 7.83 -18.74
N ASN A 77 12.03 8.97 -18.37
CA ASN A 77 12.83 9.14 -17.16
C ASN A 77 12.17 10.09 -16.14
N THR A 78 10.86 10.26 -16.21
CA THR A 78 10.16 11.16 -15.29
C THR A 78 9.89 10.45 -13.97
N TRP A 79 10.11 11.18 -12.88
CA TRP A 79 9.70 10.81 -11.53
C TRP A 79 8.25 10.27 -11.50
N LYS A 80 7.34 10.86 -12.29
CA LYS A 80 5.94 10.43 -12.45
C LYS A 80 5.78 8.94 -12.77
N ARG A 81 6.58 8.36 -13.68
CA ARG A 81 6.48 6.93 -14.02
C ARG A 81 7.02 6.03 -12.90
N ARG A 82 8.17 6.39 -12.32
CA ARG A 82 8.76 5.66 -11.18
C ARG A 82 7.80 5.67 -9.99
N HIS A 83 7.24 6.83 -9.69
CA HIS A 83 6.25 7.04 -8.65
C HIS A 83 4.99 6.18 -8.90
N LYS A 84 4.46 6.17 -10.14
CA LYS A 84 3.32 5.32 -10.52
C LYS A 84 3.60 3.83 -10.31
N PHE A 85 4.80 3.37 -10.67
CA PHE A 85 5.26 2.00 -10.44
C PHE A 85 5.34 1.69 -8.94
N LEU A 86 6.02 2.55 -8.16
CA LEU A 86 6.22 2.38 -6.72
C LEU A 86 4.88 2.32 -5.97
N ILE A 87 3.93 3.20 -6.30
CA ILE A 87 2.58 3.15 -5.72
C ILE A 87 1.87 1.85 -6.08
N SER A 88 1.94 1.42 -7.34
CA SER A 88 1.21 0.23 -7.80
C SER A 88 1.73 -1.05 -7.13
N VAL A 89 3.06 -1.21 -7.07
CA VAL A 89 3.69 -2.36 -6.42
C VAL A 89 3.53 -2.29 -4.90
N GLY A 90 3.81 -1.11 -4.31
CA GLY A 90 3.67 -0.89 -2.87
C GLY A 90 2.26 -1.15 -2.37
N TYR A 91 1.24 -0.71 -3.11
CA TYR A 91 -0.16 -0.98 -2.81
C TYR A 91 -0.46 -2.49 -2.77
N VAL A 92 -0.02 -3.25 -3.77
CA VAL A 92 -0.25 -4.70 -3.83
C VAL A 92 0.44 -5.40 -2.66
N LEU A 93 1.71 -5.06 -2.39
CA LEU A 93 2.46 -5.70 -1.32
C LEU A 93 1.93 -5.35 0.08
N LEU A 94 1.53 -4.09 0.31
CA LEU A 94 0.87 -3.67 1.56
C LEU A 94 -0.47 -4.39 1.76
N ALA A 95 -1.26 -4.55 0.70
CA ALA A 95 -2.51 -5.28 0.76
C ALA A 95 -2.29 -6.77 1.10
N ILE A 96 -1.35 -7.44 0.43
CA ILE A 96 -1.05 -8.86 0.67
C ILE A 96 -0.57 -9.06 2.11
N THR A 97 0.44 -8.29 2.54
CA THR A 97 0.97 -8.41 3.90
C THR A 97 -0.05 -8.04 4.97
N GLY A 98 -0.89 -7.02 4.73
CA GLY A 98 -2.00 -6.66 5.62
C GLY A 98 -3.07 -7.75 5.72
N ILE A 99 -3.42 -8.42 4.61
CA ILE A 99 -4.35 -9.56 4.60
C ILE A 99 -3.79 -10.73 5.43
N ILE A 100 -2.50 -11.05 5.27
CA ILE A 100 -1.83 -12.08 6.08
C ILE A 100 -1.92 -11.73 7.56
N GLN A 101 -1.58 -10.49 7.92
CA GLN A 101 -1.58 -10.05 9.32
C GLN A 101 -2.96 -10.00 9.96
N TRP A 102 -4.00 -9.69 9.18
CA TRP A 102 -5.36 -9.58 9.67
C TRP A 102 -6.06 -10.93 9.72
N PHE A 103 -6.12 -11.66 8.60
CA PHE A 103 -6.96 -12.85 8.47
C PHE A 103 -6.22 -14.16 8.73
N LEU A 104 -4.90 -14.21 8.47
CA LEU A 104 -4.13 -15.46 8.55
C LEU A 104 -3.32 -15.58 9.85
N LYS A 105 -3.50 -14.65 10.79
CA LYS A 105 -2.86 -14.72 12.11
C LYS A 105 -3.28 -16.00 12.83
N GLY A 106 -2.31 -16.82 13.22
CA GLY A 106 -2.53 -18.12 13.87
C GLY A 106 -2.79 -19.28 12.91
N MET A 107 -2.95 -19.01 11.60
CA MET A 107 -3.06 -20.05 10.56
C MET A 107 -1.72 -20.29 9.85
N VAL A 108 -0.89 -19.25 9.70
CA VAL A 108 0.47 -19.36 9.15
C VAL A 108 1.50 -19.59 10.25
N SER A 109 2.67 -20.11 9.88
CA SER A 109 3.79 -20.26 10.82
C SER A 109 4.23 -18.90 11.39
N SER A 110 4.72 -18.90 12.63
CA SER A 110 5.20 -17.68 13.30
C SER A 110 6.29 -16.97 12.49
N SER A 111 7.15 -17.72 11.81
CA SER A 111 8.18 -17.18 10.92
C SER A 111 7.55 -16.43 9.73
N ALA A 112 6.60 -17.04 9.04
CA ALA A 112 5.91 -16.40 7.91
C ALA A 112 5.13 -15.15 8.34
N PHE A 113 4.48 -15.18 9.51
CA PHE A 113 3.79 -14.02 10.08
C PHE A 113 4.77 -12.87 10.37
N ASN A 114 5.92 -13.17 10.99
CA ASN A 114 6.94 -12.17 11.31
C ASN A 114 7.59 -11.57 10.06
N VAL A 115 7.83 -12.37 9.03
CA VAL A 115 8.30 -11.87 7.73
C VAL A 115 7.27 -10.93 7.11
N SER A 116 5.98 -11.28 7.17
CA SER A 116 4.89 -10.41 6.71
C SER A 116 4.81 -9.10 7.49
N LEU A 117 5.04 -9.13 8.81
CA LEU A 117 5.14 -7.91 9.63
C LEU A 117 6.29 -7.03 9.18
N PHE A 118 7.50 -7.60 9.12
CA PHE A 118 8.69 -6.87 8.72
C PHE A 118 8.57 -6.23 7.34
N ILE A 119 8.06 -6.98 6.35
CA ILE A 119 7.84 -6.46 5.00
C ILE A 119 6.80 -5.35 5.00
N HIS A 120 5.70 -5.50 5.74
CA HIS A 120 4.66 -4.46 5.83
C HIS A 120 5.20 -3.15 6.41
N ASP A 121 6.02 -3.23 7.47
CA ASP A 121 6.62 -2.06 8.10
C ASP A 121 7.59 -1.35 7.15
N ILE A 122 8.44 -2.10 6.43
CA ILE A 122 9.33 -1.52 5.39
C ILE A 122 8.52 -0.81 4.30
N LEU A 123 7.44 -1.45 3.84
CA LEU A 123 6.58 -0.88 2.80
C LEU A 123 5.83 0.35 3.29
N PHE A 124 5.42 0.36 4.56
CA PHE A 124 4.80 1.53 5.20
C PHE A 124 5.74 2.72 5.18
N PHE A 125 6.98 2.58 5.64
CA PHE A 125 7.96 3.67 5.60
C PHE A 125 8.34 4.06 4.17
N SER A 126 8.42 3.09 3.26
CA SER A 126 8.62 3.36 1.84
C SER A 126 7.46 4.19 1.24
N ALA A 127 6.21 3.92 1.64
CA ALA A 127 5.04 4.69 1.22
C ALA A 127 5.06 6.12 1.77
N VAL A 128 5.56 6.33 3.00
CA VAL A 128 5.79 7.67 3.56
C VAL A 128 6.81 8.44 2.71
N LEU A 129 7.94 7.81 2.36
CA LEU A 129 8.94 8.45 1.49
C LEU A 129 8.33 8.80 0.13
N VAL A 130 7.65 7.84 -0.52
CA VAL A 130 7.01 8.06 -1.82
C VAL A 130 5.98 9.20 -1.77
N LEU A 131 5.24 9.34 -0.66
CA LEU A 131 4.33 10.47 -0.44
C LEU A 131 5.06 11.81 -0.30
N LEU A 132 6.15 11.86 0.48
CA LEU A 132 6.90 13.10 0.70
C LEU A 132 7.56 13.64 -0.58
N TYR A 133 7.86 12.74 -1.52
CA TYR A 133 8.36 13.09 -2.85
C TYR A 133 7.25 13.24 -3.91
N HIS A 134 5.97 13.16 -3.55
CA HIS A 134 4.84 13.34 -4.48
C HIS A 134 4.68 14.82 -4.88
#